data_AF-A0A4R2LGS0-F1
#
_entry.id   AF-A0A4R2LGS0-F1
#
_cell.length_a   1.000
_cell.length_b   1.000
_cell.length_c   1.000
_cell.angle_alpha   90.00
_cell.angle_beta   90.00
_cell.angle_gamma   90.00
#
_symmetry.space_group_name_H-M   'P 1'
#
loop_
_entity.id
_entity.type
_entity.pdbx_description
1 polymer ?
#
loop_
_entity_poly.entity_id
_entity_poly.type
_entity_poly.pdbx_seq_one_letter_code
_entity_poly.pdbx_strand_id
1 'polypeptide(L)'
;MSKKSNNIWSLNSKGEIMNECMYRNNRKRFKADTPFDNSIVPYLIMIFCATVDGFVFYSLFSKISYDSPMMLGVQIAGFLFGFDVVPIFIGIQYKRLRQGLTKDKFILVMALIVCGLAFSMNIALRVTTIDLISPSAVRTVTSYIGTATQETTESGIDPTAIALTIFGMGIPVVTSLGSCLISFITYNPLGIKKQRLAEMIEDTRDEVRRFDAIIDDYDAEPDFAEQLEAEDEAKYEEMKKMHRAMVVGYCDYVRERLKEHLGNPTSNNVLSEEICENILARLDKELACLDGQTSHTVDMSGRDTKYTMMLRGNRATA
;
A
#
# COMPACT_ATOMS: atom_id res chain seq x y z
N MET A 1 -12.11 20.42 1.69
CA MET A 1 -10.71 20.41 2.22
C MET A 1 -10.72 19.69 3.56
N SER A 2 -10.20 18.47 3.63
CA SER A 2 -10.13 17.71 4.88
C SER A 2 -8.95 18.19 5.72
N LYS A 3 -9.20 18.54 6.99
CA LYS A 3 -8.18 18.86 8.00
C LYS A 3 -7.37 17.59 8.28
N LYS A 4 -6.31 17.32 7.52
CA LYS A 4 -5.29 16.32 7.90
C LYS A 4 -4.51 16.87 9.07
N SER A 5 -4.43 16.12 10.17
CA SER A 5 -3.62 16.47 11.34
C SER A 5 -2.17 16.69 10.89
N ASN A 6 -1.56 17.78 11.34
CA ASN A 6 -0.15 18.08 11.09
C ASN A 6 0.73 17.31 12.08
N ASN A 7 0.57 15.99 12.17
CA ASN A 7 1.50 15.19 12.95
C ASN A 7 2.77 15.00 12.13
N ILE A 8 3.87 15.57 12.62
CA ILE A 8 5.19 15.46 12.00
C ILE A 8 5.72 14.02 12.17
N TRP A 9 5.33 13.37 13.25
CA TRP A 9 5.73 12.02 13.63
C TRP A 9 4.49 11.15 13.85
N SER A 10 4.53 9.91 13.38
CA SER A 10 3.50 8.90 13.67
C SER A 10 4.15 7.60 14.10
N LEU A 11 3.46 6.84 14.95
CA LEU A 11 3.93 5.54 15.42
C LEU A 11 3.35 4.45 14.51
N ASN A 12 4.20 3.65 13.90
CA ASN A 12 3.79 2.49 13.10
C ASN A 12 3.25 1.37 14.00
N SER A 13 2.51 0.42 13.44
CA SER A 13 2.00 -0.77 14.17
C SER A 13 3.10 -1.65 14.77
N LYS A 14 4.34 -1.48 14.30
CA LYS A 14 5.55 -2.11 14.83
C LYS A 14 6.19 -1.35 16.00
N GLY A 15 5.59 -0.23 16.44
CA GLY A 15 6.15 0.64 17.49
C GLY A 15 7.23 1.60 17.01
N GLU A 16 7.42 1.74 15.69
CA GLU A 16 8.46 2.60 15.12
C GLU A 16 7.96 4.03 14.87
N ILE A 17 8.80 5.03 15.19
CA ILE A 17 8.48 6.44 14.92
C ILE A 17 8.81 6.75 13.45
N MET A 18 7.81 7.17 12.68
CA MET A 18 7.92 7.55 11.27
C MET A 18 7.73 9.05 11.11
N ASN A 19 8.53 9.68 10.22
CA ASN A 19 8.37 11.11 9.90
C ASN A 19 7.42 11.29 8.70
N GLU A 20 6.17 11.68 8.95
CA GLU A 20 5.19 11.85 7.88
C GLU A 20 5.50 13.04 6.95
N CYS A 21 6.22 14.03 7.46
CA CYS A 21 6.51 15.25 6.71
C CYS A 21 7.55 14.99 5.60
N MET A 22 8.56 14.16 5.90
CA MET A 22 9.57 13.73 4.93
C MET A 22 8.95 12.86 3.83
N TYR A 23 8.14 11.87 4.22
CA TYR A 23 7.39 11.02 3.30
C TYR A 23 6.48 11.83 2.35
N ARG A 24 5.77 12.83 2.90
CA ARG A 24 4.89 13.73 2.11
C ARG A 24 5.68 14.62 1.14
N ASN A 25 6.88 15.09 1.52
CA ASN A 25 7.72 15.89 0.64
C ASN A 25 8.38 15.05 -0.45
N ASN A 26 8.78 13.81 -0.17
CA ASN A 26 9.28 12.89 -1.19
C ASN A 26 8.21 12.55 -2.24
N ARG A 27 6.94 12.45 -1.86
CA ARG A 27 5.84 12.33 -2.82
C ARG A 27 5.67 13.55 -3.73
N LYS A 28 6.02 14.77 -3.29
CA LYS A 28 5.97 15.97 -4.14
C LYS A 28 7.01 15.96 -5.24
N ARG A 29 8.13 15.23 -5.07
CA ARG A 29 9.17 15.05 -6.09
C ARG A 29 8.69 14.30 -7.33
N PHE A 30 7.57 13.57 -7.21
CA PHE A 30 6.93 12.81 -8.29
C PHE A 30 5.58 13.40 -8.68
N LYS A 31 5.34 14.68 -8.39
CA LYS A 31 4.13 15.36 -8.82
C LYS A 31 4.10 15.41 -10.35
N ALA A 32 2.95 15.11 -10.93
CA ALA A 32 2.70 15.18 -12.35
C ALA A 32 2.99 16.60 -12.88
N ASP A 33 3.98 16.73 -13.77
CA ASP A 33 4.34 18.01 -14.40
C ASP A 33 3.42 18.36 -15.57
N THR A 34 2.71 17.36 -16.13
CA THR A 34 1.75 17.56 -17.23
C THR A 34 0.33 17.15 -16.83
N PRO A 35 -0.72 17.77 -17.42
CA PRO A 35 -2.10 17.37 -17.17
C PRO A 35 -2.40 15.93 -17.61
N PHE A 36 -1.59 15.36 -18.53
CA PHE A 36 -1.67 13.96 -18.95
C PHE A 36 -0.98 12.97 -18.00
N ASP A 37 -0.12 13.45 -17.09
CA ASP A 37 0.46 12.66 -15.99
C ASP A 37 -0.49 12.60 -14.77
N ASN A 38 -1.50 13.46 -14.70
CA ASN A 38 -2.57 13.32 -13.73
C ASN A 38 -3.51 12.18 -14.15
N SER A 39 -3.75 11.24 -13.23
CA SER A 39 -4.56 10.06 -13.52
C SER A 39 -5.95 10.37 -14.06
N ILE A 40 -6.56 11.50 -13.68
CA ILE A 40 -7.98 11.79 -13.93
C ILE A 40 -8.30 12.17 -15.39
N VAL A 41 -7.51 13.04 -16.01
CA VAL A 41 -7.80 13.60 -17.35
C VAL A 41 -7.90 12.51 -18.45
N PRO A 42 -6.97 11.56 -18.55
CA PRO A 42 -7.04 10.46 -19.51
C PRO A 42 -8.27 9.57 -19.30
N TYR A 43 -8.67 9.29 -18.06
CA TYR A 43 -9.88 8.51 -17.78
C TYR A 43 -11.16 9.21 -18.25
N LEU A 44 -11.24 10.54 -18.09
CA LEU A 44 -12.39 11.31 -18.59
C LEU A 44 -12.49 11.26 -20.12
N ILE A 45 -11.36 11.35 -20.82
CA ILE A 45 -11.37 11.26 -22.29
C ILE A 45 -11.74 9.84 -22.74
N MET A 46 -11.23 8.80 -22.08
CA MET A 46 -11.60 7.41 -22.40
C MET A 46 -13.09 7.13 -22.15
N ILE A 47 -13.67 7.65 -21.06
CA ILE A 47 -15.11 7.55 -20.82
C ILE A 47 -15.89 8.28 -21.92
N PHE A 48 -15.44 9.46 -22.33
CA PHE A 48 -16.07 10.19 -23.42
C PHE A 48 -16.02 9.40 -24.74
N CYS A 49 -14.87 8.85 -25.14
CA CYS A 49 -14.73 8.00 -26.32
C CYS A 49 -15.68 6.79 -26.28
N ALA A 50 -15.72 6.07 -25.15
CA ALA A 50 -16.61 4.93 -24.97
C ALA A 50 -18.09 5.30 -25.08
N THR A 51 -18.49 6.49 -24.58
CA THR A 51 -19.88 6.95 -24.71
C THR A 51 -20.26 7.31 -26.14
N VAL A 52 -19.35 7.97 -26.88
CA VAL A 52 -19.57 8.32 -28.28
C VAL A 52 -19.68 7.07 -29.15
N ASP A 53 -18.77 6.11 -28.95
CA ASP A 53 -18.79 4.84 -29.69
C ASP A 53 -19.99 3.99 -29.31
N GLY A 54 -20.37 3.95 -28.04
CA GLY A 54 -21.59 3.30 -27.59
C GLY A 54 -22.85 3.84 -28.25
N PHE A 55 -22.95 5.16 -28.44
CA PHE A 55 -24.07 5.76 -29.16
C PHE A 55 -24.07 5.38 -30.65
N VAL A 56 -22.89 5.39 -31.27
CA VAL A 56 -22.71 5.03 -32.69
C VAL A 56 -23.01 3.55 -32.95
N PHE A 57 -22.68 2.65 -32.03
CA PHE A 57 -23.03 1.23 -32.10
C PHE A 57 -24.48 0.97 -31.74
N TYR A 58 -25.04 1.69 -30.76
CA TYR A 58 -26.47 1.61 -30.46
C TYR A 58 -27.33 2.00 -31.67
N SER A 59 -26.98 3.08 -32.37
CA SER A 59 -27.66 3.50 -33.60
C SER A 59 -27.60 2.45 -34.72
N LEU A 60 -26.51 1.67 -34.78
CA LEU A 60 -26.32 0.60 -35.75
C LEU A 60 -27.12 -0.66 -35.37
N PHE A 61 -26.93 -1.17 -34.15
CA PHE A 61 -27.54 -2.43 -33.72
C PHE A 61 -29.03 -2.32 -33.46
N SER A 62 -29.54 -1.15 -33.07
CA SER A 62 -30.99 -0.92 -32.91
C SER A 62 -31.76 -1.08 -34.22
N LYS A 63 -31.08 -0.97 -35.37
CA LYS A 63 -31.68 -1.17 -36.70
C LYS A 63 -31.48 -2.58 -37.27
N ILE A 64 -30.50 -3.33 -36.74
CA ILE A 64 -30.14 -4.66 -37.25
C ILE A 64 -30.78 -5.76 -36.41
N SER A 65 -30.77 -5.61 -35.10
CA SER A 65 -31.11 -6.67 -34.14
C SER A 65 -32.30 -6.24 -33.28
N TYR A 66 -33.51 -6.34 -33.85
CA TYR A 66 -34.76 -6.02 -33.16
C TYR A 66 -35.25 -7.13 -32.20
N ASP A 67 -34.65 -8.33 -32.24
CA ASP A 67 -35.22 -9.53 -31.61
C ASP A 67 -35.06 -9.63 -30.09
N SER A 68 -34.10 -8.91 -29.45
CA SER A 68 -34.09 -8.76 -27.98
C SER A 68 -33.15 -7.66 -27.46
N PRO A 69 -33.51 -6.94 -26.38
CA PRO A 69 -32.66 -5.90 -25.79
C PRO A 69 -31.38 -6.45 -25.15
N MET A 70 -31.40 -7.71 -24.68
CA MET A 70 -30.22 -8.40 -24.14
C MET A 70 -29.15 -8.65 -25.22
N MET A 71 -29.57 -9.15 -26.39
CA MET A 71 -28.64 -9.44 -27.49
C MET A 71 -28.02 -8.16 -28.07
N LEU A 72 -28.80 -7.08 -28.15
CA LEU A 72 -28.30 -5.76 -28.52
C LEU A 72 -27.23 -5.25 -27.54
N GLY A 73 -27.45 -5.39 -26.24
CA GLY A 73 -26.47 -5.01 -25.22
C GLY A 73 -25.15 -5.77 -25.34
N VAL A 74 -25.20 -7.09 -25.57
CA VAL A 74 -24.00 -7.93 -25.75
C VAL A 74 -23.22 -7.53 -27.02
N GLN A 75 -23.91 -7.26 -28.13
CA GLN A 75 -23.27 -6.82 -29.37
C GLN A 75 -22.57 -5.47 -29.20
N ILE A 76 -23.24 -4.49 -28.60
CA ILE A 76 -22.64 -3.17 -28.32
C ILE A 76 -21.43 -3.31 -27.39
N ALA A 77 -21.53 -4.11 -26.33
CA ALA A 77 -20.42 -4.36 -25.41
C ALA A 77 -19.22 -5.03 -26.10
N GLY A 78 -19.46 -5.99 -27.00
CA GLY A 78 -18.41 -6.64 -27.78
C GLY A 78 -17.67 -5.67 -28.70
N PHE A 79 -18.40 -4.76 -29.35
CA PHE A 79 -17.79 -3.73 -30.20
C PHE A 79 -17.05 -2.65 -29.38
N LEU A 80 -17.62 -2.19 -28.26
CA LEU A 80 -16.91 -1.29 -27.33
C LEU A 80 -15.59 -1.92 -26.84
N PHE A 81 -15.60 -3.20 -26.51
CA PHE A 81 -14.37 -3.88 -26.09
C PHE A 81 -13.29 -3.84 -27.18
N GLY A 82 -13.67 -4.10 -28.44
CA GLY A 82 -12.76 -4.08 -29.58
C GLY A 82 -12.24 -2.69 -29.95
N PHE A 83 -13.04 -1.64 -29.77
CA PHE A 83 -12.69 -0.27 -30.20
C PHE A 83 -12.16 0.63 -29.08
N ASP A 84 -12.50 0.38 -27.82
CA ASP A 84 -11.98 1.15 -26.68
C ASP A 84 -10.93 0.37 -25.91
N VAL A 85 -11.27 -0.83 -25.40
CA VAL A 85 -10.42 -1.56 -24.45
C VAL A 85 -9.15 -2.12 -25.10
N VAL A 86 -9.29 -2.76 -26.27
CA VAL A 86 -8.16 -3.36 -26.99
C VAL A 86 -7.13 -2.29 -27.44
N PRO A 87 -7.53 -1.14 -28.00
CA PRO A 87 -6.59 -0.07 -28.38
C PRO A 87 -5.89 0.58 -27.18
N ILE A 88 -6.57 0.72 -26.03
CA ILE A 88 -5.92 1.14 -24.78
C ILE A 88 -4.82 0.14 -24.41
N PHE A 89 -5.11 -1.16 -24.47
CA PHE A 89 -4.14 -2.21 -24.17
C PHE A 89 -2.95 -2.20 -25.14
N ILE A 90 -3.20 -1.98 -26.44
CA ILE A 90 -2.14 -1.82 -27.46
C ILE A 90 -1.24 -0.63 -27.10
N GLY A 91 -1.80 0.52 -26.75
CA GLY A 91 -1.04 1.71 -26.36
C GLY A 91 -0.10 1.46 -25.17
N ILE A 92 -0.59 0.75 -24.13
CA ILE A 92 0.20 0.36 -22.96
C ILE A 92 1.34 -0.58 -23.36
N GLN A 93 1.04 -1.64 -24.09
CA GLN A 93 2.03 -2.66 -24.45
C GLN A 93 3.08 -2.11 -25.42
N TYR A 94 2.66 -1.26 -26.36
CA TYR A 94 3.57 -0.59 -27.27
C TYR A 94 4.57 0.31 -26.53
N LYS A 95 4.12 1.04 -25.51
CA LYS A 95 5.02 1.82 -24.65
C LYS A 95 5.98 0.95 -23.84
N ARG A 96 5.50 -0.18 -23.29
CA ARG A 96 6.36 -1.15 -22.58
C ARG A 96 7.44 -1.72 -23.50
N LEU A 97 7.09 -2.03 -24.74
CA LEU A 97 8.03 -2.49 -25.77
C LEU A 97 9.06 -1.40 -26.11
N ARG A 98 8.62 -0.15 -26.35
CA ARG A 98 9.52 0.98 -26.67
C ARG A 98 10.48 1.30 -25.53
N GLN A 99 10.04 1.14 -24.28
CA GLN A 99 10.85 1.33 -23.09
C GLN A 99 11.71 0.10 -22.73
N GLY A 100 11.65 -0.98 -23.53
CA GLY A 100 12.47 -2.18 -23.33
C GLY A 100 12.08 -3.03 -22.11
N LEU A 101 10.90 -2.78 -21.51
CA LEU A 101 10.40 -3.53 -20.35
C LEU A 101 9.91 -4.93 -20.72
N THR A 102 9.44 -5.10 -21.94
CA THR A 102 8.95 -6.37 -22.50
C THR A 102 9.60 -6.57 -23.87
N LYS A 103 10.08 -7.79 -24.15
CA LYS A 103 10.61 -8.17 -25.48
C LYS A 103 9.57 -8.88 -26.34
N ASP A 104 8.48 -9.33 -25.72
CA ASP A 104 7.45 -10.11 -26.39
C ASP A 104 6.55 -9.23 -27.26
N LYS A 105 6.64 -9.42 -28.58
CA LYS A 105 5.83 -8.73 -29.58
C LYS A 105 4.55 -9.50 -29.91
N PHE A 106 4.45 -10.77 -29.50
CA PHE A 106 3.35 -11.66 -29.88
C PHE A 106 2.00 -11.14 -29.40
N ILE A 107 1.94 -10.72 -28.13
CA ILE A 107 0.72 -10.17 -27.50
C ILE A 107 0.25 -8.90 -28.24
N LEU A 108 1.16 -8.05 -28.68
CA LEU A 108 0.82 -6.83 -29.42
C LEU A 108 0.23 -7.17 -30.81
N VAL A 109 0.84 -8.13 -31.51
CA VAL A 109 0.35 -8.60 -32.82
C VAL A 109 -1.04 -9.20 -32.69
N MET A 110 -1.29 -10.04 -31.68
CA MET A 110 -2.62 -10.61 -31.43
C MET A 110 -3.68 -9.54 -31.15
N ALA A 111 -3.34 -8.53 -30.33
CA ALA A 111 -4.25 -7.43 -30.06
C ALA A 111 -4.56 -6.59 -31.32
N LEU A 112 -3.57 -6.38 -32.20
CA LEU A 112 -3.76 -5.69 -33.47
C LEU A 112 -4.67 -6.50 -34.40
N ILE A 113 -4.52 -7.82 -34.46
CA ILE A 113 -5.41 -8.72 -35.22
C ILE A 113 -6.86 -8.59 -34.72
N VAL A 114 -7.09 -8.65 -33.40
CA VAL A 114 -8.43 -8.50 -32.81
C VAL A 114 -9.04 -7.14 -33.17
N CYS A 115 -8.26 -6.06 -33.06
CA CYS A 115 -8.72 -4.72 -33.44
C CYS A 115 -9.03 -4.62 -34.94
N GLY A 116 -8.22 -5.24 -35.80
CA GLY A 116 -8.42 -5.27 -37.25
C GLY A 116 -9.66 -6.08 -37.65
N LEU A 117 -9.96 -7.17 -36.95
CA LEU A 117 -11.19 -7.94 -37.14
C LEU A 117 -12.43 -7.13 -36.73
N ALA A 118 -12.38 -6.44 -35.59
CA ALA A 118 -13.47 -5.56 -35.14
C ALA A 118 -13.73 -4.42 -36.14
N PHE A 119 -12.66 -3.83 -36.70
CA PHE A 119 -12.75 -2.83 -37.75
C PHE A 119 -13.38 -3.37 -39.03
N SER A 120 -12.92 -4.53 -39.48
CA SER A 120 -13.45 -5.19 -40.67
C SER A 120 -14.94 -5.53 -40.51
N MET A 121 -15.33 -6.04 -39.33
CA MET A 121 -16.75 -6.30 -39.03
C MET A 121 -17.58 -5.02 -38.98
N ASN A 122 -17.08 -3.93 -38.39
CA ASN A 122 -17.80 -2.65 -38.35
C ASN A 122 -18.07 -2.11 -39.77
N ILE A 123 -17.06 -2.15 -40.65
CA ILE A 123 -17.24 -1.76 -42.06
C ILE A 123 -18.24 -2.68 -42.75
N ALA A 124 -18.02 -4.00 -42.67
CA ALA A 124 -18.87 -4.96 -43.35
C ALA A 124 -20.34 -4.81 -42.94
N LEU A 125 -20.62 -4.73 -41.63
CA LEU A 125 -21.97 -4.54 -41.12
C LEU A 125 -22.61 -3.25 -41.64
N ARG A 126 -21.87 -2.14 -41.65
CA ARG A 126 -22.38 -0.84 -42.12
C ARG A 126 -22.58 -0.77 -43.63
N VAL A 127 -21.75 -1.47 -44.41
CA VAL A 127 -21.96 -1.61 -45.87
C VAL A 127 -23.20 -2.46 -46.13
N THR A 128 -23.36 -3.60 -45.45
CA THR A 128 -24.52 -4.48 -45.66
C THR A 128 -25.84 -3.89 -45.17
N THR A 129 -25.79 -2.90 -44.28
CA THR A 129 -26.99 -2.25 -43.73
C THR A 129 -27.28 -0.89 -44.32
N ILE A 130 -26.56 -0.49 -45.37
CA ILE A 130 -26.82 0.78 -46.06
C ILE A 130 -28.25 0.84 -46.62
N ASP A 131 -28.76 -0.28 -47.12
CA ASP A 131 -30.13 -0.41 -47.65
C ASP A 131 -31.20 -0.44 -46.54
N LEU A 132 -30.83 -0.87 -45.33
CA LEU A 132 -31.69 -0.81 -44.13
C LEU A 132 -31.67 0.58 -43.48
N ILE A 133 -30.62 1.37 -43.74
CA ILE A 133 -30.46 2.75 -43.27
C ILE A 133 -31.04 3.74 -44.30
N SER A 134 -31.35 3.28 -45.52
CA SER A 134 -32.19 4.00 -46.48
C SER A 134 -33.55 4.29 -45.84
N PRO A 135 -33.92 5.57 -45.67
CA PRO A 135 -35.20 5.91 -45.09
C PRO A 135 -36.31 5.52 -46.07
N SER A 136 -37.06 4.46 -45.75
CA SER A 136 -38.46 4.40 -46.16
C SER A 136 -39.09 5.71 -45.68
N ALA A 137 -39.57 6.52 -46.61
CA ALA A 137 -39.98 7.91 -46.42
C ALA A 137 -41.08 8.09 -45.35
N VAL A 138 -40.71 8.04 -44.08
CA VAL A 138 -41.46 8.64 -42.98
C VAL A 138 -40.47 9.56 -42.26
N ARG A 139 -40.25 10.71 -42.88
CA ARG A 139 -39.68 11.88 -42.22
C ARG A 139 -40.65 12.30 -41.12
N THR A 140 -40.49 11.76 -39.91
CA THR A 140 -40.93 12.48 -38.70
C THR A 140 -39.92 13.59 -38.45
N VAL A 141 -39.93 14.60 -39.34
CA VAL A 141 -39.39 15.91 -39.01
C VAL A 141 -40.44 16.52 -38.09
N THR A 142 -40.12 16.64 -36.81
CA THR A 142 -40.88 17.48 -35.88
C THR A 142 -40.69 18.94 -36.30
N SER A 143 -41.38 19.36 -37.37
CA SER A 143 -41.54 20.77 -37.71
C SER A 143 -42.52 21.37 -36.70
N TYR A 144 -42.04 22.28 -35.86
CA TYR A 144 -42.84 22.96 -34.84
C TYR A 144 -43.91 23.91 -35.41
N ILE A 145 -44.10 23.96 -36.75
CA ILE A 145 -45.11 24.79 -37.42
C ILE A 145 -45.65 24.05 -38.65
N GLY A 146 -46.91 23.62 -38.59
CA GLY A 146 -47.90 23.56 -39.67
C GLY A 146 -47.63 22.78 -40.98
N THR A 147 -48.37 21.68 -41.14
CA THR A 147 -49.01 21.15 -42.39
C THR A 147 -48.19 20.96 -43.68
N ALA A 148 -48.01 19.70 -44.09
CA ALA A 148 -48.61 19.07 -45.28
C ALA A 148 -47.78 17.84 -45.71
N THR A 149 -48.39 16.66 -45.65
CA THR A 149 -47.82 15.40 -46.18
C THR A 149 -48.06 15.32 -47.69
N GLN A 150 -46.98 15.29 -48.47
CA GLN A 150 -47.02 14.87 -49.87
C GLN A 150 -46.07 13.67 -50.03
N GLU A 151 -46.67 12.49 -50.26
CA GLU A 151 -45.96 11.27 -50.61
C GLU A 151 -45.35 11.44 -52.01
N THR A 152 -44.02 11.40 -52.10
CA THR A 152 -43.32 11.27 -53.38
C THR A 152 -42.35 10.12 -53.24
N THR A 153 -42.64 9.04 -53.95
CA THR A 153 -41.85 7.81 -53.99
C THR A 153 -40.61 8.05 -54.84
N GLU A 154 -39.52 8.57 -54.26
CA GLU A 154 -38.22 8.64 -54.93
C GLU A 154 -37.34 7.46 -54.51
N SER A 155 -37.15 6.54 -55.44
CA SER A 155 -36.25 5.39 -55.39
C SER A 155 -34.78 5.82 -55.58
N GLY A 156 -34.31 6.70 -54.70
CA GLY A 156 -32.92 7.13 -54.61
C GLY A 156 -32.41 6.98 -53.19
N ILE A 157 -31.23 6.38 -53.00
CA ILE A 157 -30.59 6.27 -51.68
C ILE A 157 -30.40 7.69 -51.14
N ASP A 158 -31.02 8.00 -49.99
CA ASP A 158 -30.94 9.34 -49.38
C ASP A 158 -29.48 9.71 -49.10
N PRO A 159 -28.94 10.81 -49.64
CA PRO A 159 -27.57 11.26 -49.39
C PRO A 159 -27.28 11.45 -47.89
N THR A 160 -28.30 11.69 -47.08
CA THR A 160 -28.20 11.79 -45.62
C THR A 160 -27.87 10.45 -44.96
N ALA A 161 -28.43 9.35 -45.47
CA ALA A 161 -28.15 7.98 -44.99
C ALA A 161 -26.72 7.55 -45.34
N ILE A 162 -26.25 7.92 -46.52
CA ILE A 162 -24.86 7.70 -46.96
C ILE A 162 -23.89 8.52 -46.08
N ALA A 163 -24.20 9.78 -45.78
CA ALA A 163 -23.37 10.59 -44.90
C ALA A 163 -23.28 10.00 -43.48
N LEU A 164 -24.42 9.59 -42.89
CA LEU A 164 -24.46 9.03 -41.54
C LEU A 164 -23.71 7.68 -41.44
N THR A 165 -23.74 6.87 -42.49
CA THR A 165 -22.99 5.60 -42.54
C THR A 165 -21.49 5.85 -42.61
N ILE A 166 -21.03 6.80 -43.41
CA ILE A 166 -19.61 7.20 -43.48
C ILE A 166 -19.12 7.74 -42.13
N PHE A 167 -19.89 8.63 -41.49
CA PHE A 167 -19.53 9.14 -40.16
C PHE A 167 -19.52 8.02 -39.11
N GLY A 168 -20.49 7.10 -39.15
CA GLY A 168 -20.53 5.97 -38.25
C GLY A 168 -19.41 4.93 -38.47
N MET A 169 -18.82 4.87 -39.66
CA MET A 169 -17.58 4.11 -39.91
C MET A 169 -16.36 4.84 -39.35
N GLY A 170 -16.28 6.16 -39.56
CA GLY A 170 -15.10 6.96 -39.20
C GLY A 170 -14.94 7.24 -37.71
N ILE A 171 -16.03 7.55 -37.00
CA ILE A 171 -15.97 7.97 -35.58
C ILE A 171 -15.31 6.89 -34.70
N PRO A 172 -15.73 5.60 -34.73
CA PRO A 172 -15.10 4.56 -33.92
C PRO A 172 -13.60 4.32 -34.20
N VAL A 173 -13.15 4.65 -35.41
CA VAL A 173 -11.73 4.54 -35.78
C VAL A 173 -10.93 5.67 -35.15
N VAL A 174 -11.47 6.89 -35.23
CA VAL A 174 -10.82 8.08 -34.69
C VAL A 174 -10.75 8.00 -33.17
N THR A 175 -11.82 7.55 -32.51
CA THR A 175 -11.85 7.32 -31.05
C THR A 175 -10.89 6.21 -30.64
N SER A 176 -10.84 5.09 -31.36
CA SER A 176 -9.90 3.99 -31.12
C SER A 176 -8.43 4.44 -31.21
N LEU A 177 -8.08 5.20 -32.26
CA LEU A 177 -6.74 5.79 -32.41
C LEU A 177 -6.44 6.80 -31.30
N GLY A 178 -7.41 7.64 -30.94
CA GLY A 178 -7.32 8.56 -29.82
C GLY A 178 -7.03 7.84 -28.50
N SER A 179 -7.82 6.81 -28.18
CA SER A 179 -7.65 5.97 -27.00
C SER A 179 -6.28 5.27 -26.95
N CYS A 180 -5.79 4.79 -28.09
CA CYS A 180 -4.43 4.22 -28.20
C CYS A 180 -3.35 5.27 -27.93
N LEU A 181 -3.44 6.47 -28.54
CA LEU A 181 -2.46 7.56 -28.36
C LEU A 181 -2.46 8.10 -26.93
N ILE A 182 -3.62 8.32 -26.34
CA ILE A 182 -3.77 8.79 -24.97
C ILE A 182 -3.16 7.76 -24.01
N SER A 183 -3.51 6.49 -24.18
CA SER A 183 -2.93 5.39 -23.41
C SER A 183 -1.39 5.34 -23.54
N PHE A 184 -0.87 5.53 -24.74
CA PHE A 184 0.57 5.61 -24.99
C PHE A 184 1.22 6.82 -24.30
N ILE A 185 0.62 8.01 -24.32
CA ILE A 185 1.22 9.19 -23.70
C ILE A 185 1.15 9.10 -22.18
N THR A 186 -0.02 8.80 -21.63
CA THR A 186 -0.31 8.81 -20.20
C THR A 186 0.37 7.68 -19.44
N TYR A 187 0.40 6.46 -19.97
CA TYR A 187 0.86 5.33 -19.17
C TYR A 187 2.38 5.24 -19.16
N ASN A 188 3.07 5.70 -18.11
CA ASN A 188 4.53 5.61 -18.00
C ASN A 188 4.99 4.53 -16.98
N PRO A 189 5.15 3.26 -17.39
CA PRO A 189 5.50 2.19 -16.46
C PRO A 189 6.92 2.33 -15.90
N LEU A 190 7.84 2.93 -16.66
CA LEU A 190 9.19 3.22 -16.19
C LEU A 190 9.20 4.30 -15.11
N GLY A 191 8.38 5.34 -15.25
CA GLY A 191 8.19 6.37 -14.23
C GLY A 191 7.68 5.79 -12.91
N ILE A 192 6.67 4.91 -12.98
CA ILE A 192 6.12 4.22 -11.80
C ILE A 192 7.17 3.32 -11.12
N LYS A 193 7.99 2.62 -11.91
CA LYS A 193 9.09 1.81 -11.35
C LYS A 193 10.16 2.69 -10.70
N LYS A 194 10.55 3.79 -11.36
CA LYS A 194 11.53 4.76 -10.83
C LYS A 194 11.05 5.35 -9.51
N GLN A 195 9.77 5.72 -9.41
CA GLN A 195 9.18 6.25 -8.18
C GLN A 195 9.23 5.23 -7.05
N ARG A 196 8.79 3.99 -7.29
CA ARG A 196 8.85 2.93 -6.26
C ARG A 196 10.27 2.65 -5.80
N LEU A 197 11.22 2.64 -6.72
CA LEU A 197 12.62 2.39 -6.40
C LEU A 197 13.24 3.55 -5.62
N ALA A 198 12.87 4.79 -5.93
CA ALA A 198 13.30 5.95 -5.17
C ALA A 198 12.70 6.00 -3.75
N GLU A 199 11.46 5.54 -3.58
CA GLU A 199 10.84 5.39 -2.25
C GLU A 199 11.60 4.34 -1.42
N MET A 200 11.88 3.17 -2.00
CA MET A 200 12.69 2.14 -1.33
C MET A 200 14.11 2.62 -0.97
N ILE A 201 14.77 3.38 -1.84
CA ILE A 201 16.11 3.93 -1.53
C ILE A 201 16.04 4.87 -0.32
N GLU A 202 15.00 5.68 -0.21
CA GLU A 202 14.88 6.59 0.94
C GLU A 202 14.59 5.82 2.23
N ASP A 203 13.72 4.82 2.19
CA ASP A 203 13.44 3.97 3.35
C ASP A 203 14.73 3.29 3.86
N THR A 204 15.52 2.70 2.95
CA THR A 204 16.81 2.11 3.30
C THR A 204 17.82 3.16 3.79
N ARG A 205 17.80 4.38 3.26
CA ARG A 205 18.67 5.47 3.72
C ARG A 205 18.33 5.91 5.14
N ASP A 206 17.05 5.95 5.48
CA ASP A 206 16.60 6.23 6.84
C ASP A 206 16.98 5.11 7.81
N GLU A 207 16.93 3.85 7.38
CA GLU A 207 17.44 2.72 8.16
C GLU A 207 18.95 2.84 8.43
N VAL A 208 19.75 3.12 7.40
CA VAL A 208 21.20 3.34 7.57
C VAL A 208 21.48 4.47 8.55
N ARG A 209 20.81 5.62 8.40
CA ARG A 209 20.97 6.76 9.33
C ARG A 209 20.63 6.38 10.78
N ARG A 210 19.67 5.48 11.01
CA ARG A 210 19.33 5.00 12.35
C ARG A 210 20.41 4.07 12.90
N PHE A 211 20.92 3.15 12.07
CA PHE A 211 22.02 2.27 12.50
C PHE A 211 23.28 3.06 12.81
N ASP A 212 23.62 4.08 11.99
CA ASP A 212 24.73 4.97 12.28
C ASP A 212 24.53 5.69 13.62
N ALA A 213 23.34 6.22 13.91
CA ALA A 213 23.06 6.86 15.20
C ALA A 213 23.16 5.89 16.39
N ILE A 214 22.71 4.64 16.24
CA ILE A 214 22.85 3.61 17.28
C ILE A 214 24.33 3.29 17.50
N ILE A 215 25.11 3.14 16.42
CA ILE A 215 26.55 2.90 16.51
C ILE A 215 27.24 4.09 17.19
N ASP A 216 26.91 5.32 16.81
CA ASP A 216 27.43 6.54 17.43
C ASP A 216 27.12 6.59 18.93
N ASP A 217 25.91 6.19 19.36
CA ASP A 217 25.55 6.12 20.78
C ASP A 217 26.40 5.07 21.53
N TYR A 218 26.66 3.91 20.92
CA TYR A 218 27.56 2.89 21.50
C TYR A 218 29.03 3.33 21.51
N ASP A 219 29.49 4.04 20.48
CA ASP A 219 30.85 4.56 20.39
C ASP A 219 31.08 5.75 21.35
N ALA A 220 30.02 6.50 21.67
CA ALA A 220 30.07 7.60 22.63
C ALA A 220 30.30 7.12 24.07
N GLU A 221 29.90 5.89 24.39
CA GLU A 221 30.03 5.29 25.72
C GLU A 221 30.89 4.01 25.63
N PRO A 222 32.23 4.15 25.48
CA PRO A 222 33.13 3.02 25.23
C PRO A 222 33.11 1.97 26.35
N ASP A 223 32.75 2.39 27.56
CA ASP A 223 32.66 1.54 28.75
C ASP A 223 31.20 1.16 29.10
N PHE A 224 30.25 1.29 28.16
CA PHE A 224 28.83 1.03 28.39
C PHE A 224 28.57 -0.35 29.02
N ALA A 225 29.29 -1.36 28.57
CA ALA A 225 29.19 -2.71 29.12
C ALA A 225 29.67 -2.79 30.59
N GLU A 226 30.78 -2.13 30.91
CA GLU A 226 31.32 -2.10 32.28
C GLU A 226 30.42 -1.28 33.21
N GLN A 227 29.86 -0.17 32.73
CA GLN A 227 28.90 0.61 33.49
C GLN A 227 27.59 -0.15 33.73
N LEU A 228 27.12 -0.90 32.72
CA LEU A 228 25.91 -1.70 32.87
C LEU A 228 26.10 -2.80 33.92
N GLU A 229 27.25 -3.49 33.91
CA GLU A 229 27.60 -4.49 34.93
C GLU A 229 27.71 -3.86 36.33
N ALA A 230 28.34 -2.68 36.43
CA ALA A 230 28.45 -1.95 37.68
C ALA A 230 27.08 -1.48 38.21
N GLU A 231 26.18 -1.02 37.33
CA GLU A 231 24.81 -0.65 37.72
C GLU A 231 23.98 -1.84 38.17
N ASP A 232 24.12 -3.00 37.54
CA ASP A 232 23.38 -4.21 37.90
C ASP A 232 23.82 -4.73 39.28
N GLU A 233 25.13 -4.75 39.55
CA GLU A 233 25.67 -5.11 40.87
C GLU A 233 25.23 -4.10 41.94
N ALA A 234 25.26 -2.79 41.63
CA ALA A 234 24.81 -1.76 42.56
C ALA A 234 23.32 -1.93 42.91
N LYS A 235 22.45 -2.17 41.92
CA LYS A 235 21.02 -2.44 42.15
C LYS A 235 20.79 -3.74 42.93
N TYR A 236 21.59 -4.75 42.68
CA TYR A 236 21.52 -6.01 43.42
C TYR A 236 21.86 -5.80 44.90
N GLU A 237 22.91 -5.04 45.22
CA GLU A 237 23.22 -4.66 46.60
C GLU A 237 22.12 -3.82 47.26
N GLU A 238 21.55 -2.85 46.54
CA GLU A 238 20.44 -2.04 47.03
C GLU A 238 19.21 -2.91 47.35
N MET A 239 18.90 -3.89 46.50
CA MET A 239 17.83 -4.85 46.74
C MET A 239 18.10 -5.74 47.95
N LYS A 240 19.36 -6.18 48.17
CA LYS A 240 19.74 -6.90 49.40
C LYS A 240 19.48 -6.04 50.64
N LYS A 241 19.84 -4.76 50.61
CA LYS A 241 19.62 -3.82 51.74
C LYS A 241 18.13 -3.57 51.97
N MET A 242 17.35 -3.37 50.91
CA MET A 242 15.89 -3.20 50.98
C MET A 242 15.21 -4.44 51.58
N HIS A 243 15.62 -5.64 51.16
CA HIS A 243 15.06 -6.90 51.67
C HIS A 243 15.35 -7.06 53.17
N ARG A 244 16.58 -6.77 53.60
CA ARG A 244 16.94 -6.75 55.04
C ARG A 244 16.06 -5.78 55.83
N ALA A 245 15.89 -4.55 55.33
CA ALA A 245 15.04 -3.55 55.96
C ALA A 245 13.57 -3.99 56.05
N MET A 246 13.05 -4.66 55.02
CA MET A 246 11.69 -5.20 55.00
C MET A 246 11.51 -6.32 56.03
N VAL A 247 12.46 -7.24 56.14
CA VAL A 247 12.42 -8.31 57.14
C VAL A 247 12.43 -7.74 58.56
N VAL A 248 13.34 -6.79 58.84
CA VAL A 248 13.37 -6.09 60.14
C VAL A 248 12.06 -5.38 60.42
N GLY A 249 11.51 -4.66 59.44
CA GLY A 249 10.22 -3.99 59.56
C GLY A 249 9.06 -4.93 59.88
N TYR A 250 9.00 -6.12 59.28
CA TYR A 250 8.00 -7.13 59.63
C TYR A 250 8.20 -7.71 61.02
N CYS A 251 9.45 -7.96 61.41
CA CYS A 251 9.76 -8.44 62.75
C CYS A 251 9.38 -7.43 63.83
N ASP A 252 9.65 -6.14 63.59
CA ASP A 252 9.25 -5.05 64.48
C ASP A 252 7.72 -4.93 64.55
N TYR A 253 7.03 -5.00 63.40
CA TYR A 253 5.57 -4.96 63.34
C TYR A 253 4.92 -6.12 64.12
N VAL A 254 5.38 -7.36 63.91
CA VAL A 254 4.87 -8.53 64.63
C VAL A 254 5.18 -8.44 66.11
N ARG A 255 6.36 -7.92 66.48
CA ARG A 255 6.75 -7.69 67.87
C ARG A 255 5.84 -6.67 68.55
N GLU A 256 5.54 -5.54 67.91
CA GLU A 256 4.60 -4.55 68.44
C GLU A 256 3.21 -5.15 68.67
N ARG A 257 2.69 -5.92 67.70
CA ARG A 257 1.42 -6.63 67.84
C ARG A 257 1.40 -7.66 68.96
N LEU A 258 2.49 -8.40 69.16
CA LEU A 258 2.63 -9.33 70.28
C LEU A 258 2.69 -8.59 71.63
N LYS A 259 3.42 -7.46 71.71
CA LYS A 259 3.47 -6.62 72.93
C LYS A 259 2.10 -6.05 73.28
N GLU A 260 1.35 -5.57 72.29
CA GLU A 260 -0.04 -5.12 72.46
C GLU A 260 -0.95 -6.25 72.98
N HIS A 261 -0.78 -7.48 72.49
CA HIS A 261 -1.61 -8.62 72.86
C HIS A 261 -1.28 -9.21 74.24
N LEU A 262 0.00 -9.25 74.64
CA LEU A 262 0.44 -9.84 75.91
C LEU A 262 0.24 -8.93 77.13
N GLY A 263 0.21 -7.60 76.94
CA GLY A 263 -0.26 -6.63 77.94
C GLY A 263 0.50 -6.58 79.29
N ASN A 264 1.65 -7.24 79.42
CA ASN A 264 2.41 -7.36 80.68
C ASN A 264 3.85 -6.83 80.55
N PRO A 265 4.34 -6.04 81.53
CA PRO A 265 5.62 -5.32 81.44
C PRO A 265 6.84 -6.27 81.35
N THR A 266 6.78 -7.44 82.00
CA THR A 266 7.86 -8.44 81.98
C THR A 266 8.03 -9.08 80.61
N SER A 267 6.93 -9.43 79.94
CA SER A 267 6.95 -10.01 78.58
C SER A 267 7.40 -8.99 77.53
N ASN A 268 7.07 -7.71 77.74
CA ASN A 268 7.49 -6.63 76.86
C ASN A 268 9.00 -6.39 76.91
N ASN A 269 9.64 -6.57 78.07
CA ASN A 269 11.09 -6.43 78.25
C ASN A 269 11.87 -7.55 77.54
N VAL A 270 11.40 -8.80 77.68
CA VAL A 270 11.99 -9.98 77.02
C VAL A 270 11.89 -9.90 75.49
N LEU A 271 10.78 -9.38 74.96
CA LEU A 271 10.59 -9.17 73.52
C LEU A 271 11.47 -8.06 72.93
N SER A 272 12.06 -7.17 73.76
CA SER A 272 12.92 -6.05 73.29
C SER A 272 14.41 -6.36 73.20
N GLU A 273 14.96 -7.31 73.96
CA GLU A 273 16.42 -7.33 74.19
C GLU A 273 17.24 -8.23 73.26
N GLU A 274 16.74 -9.35 72.71
CA GLU A 274 17.66 -10.37 72.13
C GLU A 274 17.26 -11.04 70.79
N ILE A 275 16.14 -10.66 70.17
CA ILE A 275 15.61 -11.43 69.02
C ILE A 275 16.02 -10.85 67.65
N CYS A 276 16.26 -9.54 67.54
CA CYS A 276 16.58 -8.91 66.24
C CYS A 276 17.95 -9.34 65.68
N GLU A 277 18.98 -9.40 66.53
CA GLU A 277 20.33 -9.86 66.11
C GLU A 277 20.32 -11.33 65.68
N ASN A 278 19.57 -12.18 66.38
CA ASN A 278 19.41 -13.59 66.03
C ASN A 278 18.63 -13.79 64.71
N ILE A 279 17.63 -12.95 64.43
CA ILE A 279 16.90 -12.99 63.15
C ILE A 279 17.79 -12.51 62.02
N LEU A 280 18.55 -11.44 62.21
CA LEU A 280 19.51 -10.95 61.22
C LEU A 280 20.60 -11.99 60.94
N ALA A 281 21.15 -12.62 61.98
CA ALA A 281 22.13 -13.69 61.84
C ALA A 281 21.58 -14.93 61.11
N ARG A 282 20.29 -15.26 61.33
CA ARG A 282 19.63 -16.37 60.62
C ARG A 282 19.34 -16.01 59.16
N LEU A 283 18.95 -14.77 58.89
CA LEU A 283 18.75 -14.26 57.53
C LEU A 283 20.08 -14.23 56.76
N ASP A 284 21.17 -13.78 57.40
CA ASP A 284 22.52 -13.81 56.83
C ASP A 284 22.97 -15.25 56.49
N LYS A 285 22.64 -16.21 57.35
CA LYS A 285 22.91 -17.63 57.10
C LYS A 285 22.10 -18.21 55.93
N GLU A 286 20.83 -17.84 55.80
CA GLU A 286 19.98 -18.28 54.68
C GLU A 286 20.38 -17.61 53.36
N LEU A 287 20.75 -16.33 53.38
CA LEU A 287 21.32 -15.62 52.23
C LEU A 287 22.65 -16.24 51.78
N ALA A 288 23.53 -16.59 52.72
CA ALA A 288 24.80 -17.27 52.40
C ALA A 288 24.59 -18.68 51.82
N CYS A 289 23.57 -19.42 52.29
CA CYS A 289 23.19 -20.71 51.69
C CYS A 289 22.65 -20.56 50.27
N LEU A 290 21.90 -19.49 49.98
CA LEU A 290 21.39 -19.19 48.63
C LEU A 290 22.50 -18.79 47.67
N ASP A 291 23.44 -17.92 48.09
CA ASP A 291 24.63 -17.57 47.30
C ASP A 291 25.54 -18.80 47.06
N GLY A 292 25.58 -19.74 48.02
CA GLY A 292 26.24 -21.03 47.86
C GLY A 292 25.56 -21.98 46.85
N GLN A 293 24.22 -21.93 46.72
CA GLN A 293 23.47 -22.77 45.77
C GLN A 293 23.48 -22.24 44.34
N THR A 294 23.53 -20.92 44.13
CA THR A 294 23.71 -20.32 42.80
C THR A 294 25.09 -20.66 42.22
N SER A 295 26.13 -20.75 43.04
CA SER A 295 27.47 -21.16 42.58
C SER A 295 27.55 -22.63 42.12
N HIS A 296 26.66 -23.51 42.62
CA HIS A 296 26.60 -24.92 42.22
C HIS A 296 25.65 -25.24 41.06
N THR A 297 24.83 -24.28 40.60
CA THR A 297 23.86 -24.51 39.51
C THR A 297 24.20 -23.83 38.20
N VAL A 298 25.25 -22.99 38.16
CA VAL A 298 25.78 -22.47 36.90
C VAL A 298 27.11 -23.16 36.58
N ASP A 299 27.01 -24.38 36.07
CA ASP A 299 28.10 -25.00 35.31
C ASP A 299 28.30 -24.17 34.02
N MET A 300 29.08 -23.09 34.13
CA MET A 300 29.41 -22.10 33.08
C MET A 300 30.42 -22.62 32.05
N SER A 301 30.85 -23.87 32.15
CA SER A 301 31.89 -24.46 31.28
C SER A 301 31.56 -24.41 29.77
N GLY A 302 30.27 -24.28 29.40
CA GLY A 302 29.82 -24.26 28.00
C GLY A 302 29.43 -22.89 27.40
N ARG A 303 29.30 -21.82 28.20
CA ARG A 303 28.82 -20.52 27.69
C ARG A 303 29.95 -19.52 27.42
N ASP A 304 30.99 -19.50 28.25
CA ASP A 304 32.10 -18.55 28.10
C ASP A 304 32.93 -18.77 26.83
N THR A 305 33.04 -20.01 26.36
CA THR A 305 33.70 -20.35 25.09
C THR A 305 32.96 -19.80 23.88
N LYS A 306 31.63 -19.60 23.95
CA LYS A 306 30.84 -19.12 22.82
C LYS A 306 30.93 -17.60 22.66
N TYR A 307 30.95 -16.85 23.76
CA TYR A 307 31.06 -15.38 23.74
C TYR A 307 32.48 -14.89 23.44
N THR A 308 33.51 -15.57 23.95
CA THR A 308 34.90 -15.26 23.59
C THR A 308 35.22 -15.58 22.12
N MET A 309 34.61 -16.61 21.52
CA MET A 309 34.77 -16.88 20.08
C MET A 309 34.12 -15.79 19.21
N MET A 310 32.95 -15.26 19.61
CA MET A 310 32.27 -14.19 18.86
C MET A 310 33.02 -12.85 18.92
N LEU A 311 33.55 -12.48 20.10
CA LEU A 311 34.35 -11.26 20.26
C LEU A 311 35.69 -11.31 19.50
N ARG A 312 36.32 -12.50 19.41
CA ARG A 312 37.58 -12.67 18.66
C ARG A 312 37.38 -12.72 17.15
N GLY A 313 36.21 -13.16 16.68
CA GLY A 313 35.83 -13.14 15.26
C GLY A 313 35.70 -11.73 14.70
N ASN A 314 35.12 -10.79 15.46
CA ASN A 314 34.92 -9.41 15.00
C ASN A 314 36.20 -8.56 14.96
N ARG A 315 37.22 -8.89 15.76
CA ARG A 315 38.53 -8.19 15.70
C ARG A 315 39.43 -8.65 14.54
N ALA A 316 39.11 -9.77 13.88
CA ALA A 316 39.93 -10.30 12.79
C ALA A 316 39.50 -9.83 11.39
N THR A 317 38.44 -9.02 11.29
CA THR A 317 37.88 -8.53 10.02
C THR A 317 37.83 -7.00 9.90
N ALA A 318 38.59 -6.28 10.76
CA ALA A 318 38.85 -4.85 10.60
C ALA A 318 40.24 -4.62 10.00
#